data_AF-A0A1H5S6Z8-F1
#
_entry.id   AF-A0A1H5S6Z8-F1
#
_cell.length_a   1.000
_cell.length_b   1.000
_cell.length_c   1.000
_cell.angle_alpha   90.00
_cell.angle_beta   90.00
_cell.angle_gamma   90.00
#
_symmetry.space_group_name_H-M   'P 1'
#
loop_
_entity.id
_entity.type
_entity.pdbx_description
1 polymer ?
#
loop_
_entity_poly.entity_id
_entity_poly.type
_entity_poly.pdbx_seq_one_letter_code
_entity_poly.pdbx_strand_id
1 'polypeptide(L)'
;MSRLRLRFPYREQSAPQLDFALLLLGFLIVVVVYFQFRHQVEEINFWSNRVERMEKQQQQKASPRTRATSRIREFSQEIEKEIAQANAILDQLNLPWEMLFDSIEHAATEDIALLSLQPNFTNRSLRLSGEAKSMAELLDFVEALERELVFENVHLLNYKIKQENPQRPIIFLLNAEWIQTT
;
A
#
# COMPACT_ATOMS: atom_id res chain seq x y z
N MET A 1 -15.81 -14.79 89.46
CA MET A 1 -15.63 -14.90 88.00
C MET A 1 -14.57 -13.90 87.57
N SER A 2 -13.39 -14.38 87.17
CA SER A 2 -12.20 -13.58 86.90
C SER A 2 -12.31 -12.89 85.53
N ARG A 3 -12.15 -11.56 85.49
CA ARG A 3 -12.08 -10.79 84.24
C ARG A 3 -10.63 -10.72 83.78
N LEU A 4 -10.31 -11.38 82.67
CA LEU A 4 -9.02 -11.28 82.00
C LEU A 4 -8.85 -9.86 81.42
N ARG A 5 -7.94 -9.09 82.03
CA ARG A 5 -7.45 -7.82 81.48
C ARG A 5 -6.42 -8.11 80.41
N LEU A 6 -6.80 -7.92 79.14
CA LEU A 6 -5.84 -7.82 78.05
C LEU A 6 -5.06 -6.51 78.22
N ARG A 7 -3.81 -6.62 78.70
CA ARG A 7 -2.82 -5.55 78.59
C ARG A 7 -2.22 -5.62 77.19
N PHE A 8 -2.44 -4.59 76.39
CA PHE A 8 -1.68 -4.37 75.16
C PHE A 8 -0.36 -3.67 75.53
N PRO A 9 0.82 -4.29 75.34
CA PRO A 9 2.07 -3.58 75.38
C PRO A 9 2.32 -3.05 73.98
N TYR A 10 1.85 -1.83 73.71
CA TYR A 10 2.45 -1.01 72.66
C TYR A 10 2.81 0.34 73.26
N ARG A 11 3.72 0.28 74.22
CA ARG A 11 4.69 1.32 74.43
C ARG A 11 5.96 0.72 73.88
N GLU A 12 6.44 1.22 72.75
CA GLU A 12 7.84 1.51 72.51
C GLU A 12 7.92 2.40 71.26
N GLN A 13 8.41 3.63 71.48
CA GLN A 13 9.06 4.48 70.48
C GLN A 13 8.17 5.19 69.46
N SER A 14 7.13 5.89 69.91
CA SER A 14 6.71 7.12 69.23
C SER A 14 7.77 8.17 69.55
N ALA A 15 8.80 8.31 68.72
CA ALA A 15 9.67 9.47 68.75
C ALA A 15 8.91 10.60 68.05
N PRO A 16 8.20 11.50 68.77
CA PRO A 16 7.36 12.52 68.12
C PRO A 16 8.19 13.39 67.18
N GLN A 17 9.48 13.55 67.46
CA GLN A 17 10.42 14.27 66.61
C GLN A 17 10.60 13.63 65.23
N LEU A 18 10.53 12.30 65.13
CA LEU A 18 10.63 11.57 63.87
C LEU A 18 9.33 11.70 63.06
N ASP A 19 8.18 11.67 63.72
CA ASP A 19 6.89 11.94 63.08
C ASP A 19 6.81 13.40 62.58
N PHE A 20 7.26 14.37 63.39
CA PHE A 20 7.35 15.76 62.98
C PHE A 20 8.35 15.96 61.84
N ALA A 21 9.49 15.27 61.85
CA ALA A 21 10.46 15.32 60.76
C ALA A 21 9.88 14.75 59.47
N LEU A 22 9.14 13.64 59.55
CA LEU A 22 8.46 13.04 58.40
C LEU A 22 7.36 13.96 57.84
N LEU A 23 6.62 14.64 58.74
CA LEU A 23 5.57 15.59 58.37
C LEU A 23 6.17 16.84 57.72
N LEU A 24 7.25 17.39 58.27
CA LEU A 24 7.99 18.51 57.67
C LEU A 24 8.56 18.15 56.30
N LEU A 25 9.09 16.95 56.15
CA LEU A 25 9.59 16.44 54.87
C LEU A 25 8.45 16.32 53.85
N GLY A 26 7.32 15.73 54.23
CA GLY A 26 6.14 15.61 53.37
C GLY A 26 5.59 16.99 52.97
N PHE A 27 5.53 17.93 53.92
CA PHE A 27 5.10 19.30 53.66
C PHE A 27 6.04 20.02 52.69
N LEU A 28 7.36 19.87 52.86
CA LEU A 28 8.35 20.42 51.93
C LEU A 28 8.19 19.86 50.52
N ILE A 29 7.95 18.56 50.38
CA ILE A 29 7.71 17.93 49.06
C ILE A 29 6.46 18.53 48.41
N VAL A 30 5.36 18.68 49.14
CA VAL A 30 4.12 19.26 48.62
C VAL A 30 4.32 20.73 48.21
N VAL A 31 5.04 21.52 49.00
CA VAL A 31 5.35 22.91 48.67
C VAL A 31 6.20 23.00 47.40
N VAL A 32 7.22 22.15 47.25
CA VAL A 32 8.08 22.11 46.05
C VAL A 32 7.27 21.74 44.81
N VAL A 33 6.45 20.69 44.89
CA VAL A 33 5.59 20.25 43.77
C VAL A 33 4.56 21.35 43.43
N TYR A 34 4.00 22.02 44.43
CA TYR A 34 3.05 23.12 44.21
C TYR A 34 3.70 24.30 43.46
N PHE A 35 4.93 24.67 43.82
CA PHE A 35 5.67 25.71 43.09
C PHE A 35 6.04 25.28 41.67
N GLN A 36 6.46 24.02 41.48
CA GLN A 36 6.75 23.47 40.16
C GLN A 36 5.51 23.47 39.25
N PHE A 37 4.34 23.11 39.79
CA PHE A 37 3.07 23.14 39.09
C PHE A 37 2.67 24.57 38.72
N ARG A 38 2.86 25.54 39.63
CA ARG A 38 2.62 26.95 39.33
C ARG A 38 3.49 27.46 38.17
N HIS A 39 4.74 27.00 38.04
CA HIS A 39 5.59 27.35 36.91
C HIS A 39 5.19 26.68 35.59
N GLN A 40 4.68 25.45 35.60
CA GLN A 40 4.22 24.76 34.38
C GLN A 40 2.82 25.21 33.89
N VAL A 41 1.97 25.70 34.79
CA VAL A 41 0.62 26.17 34.42
C VAL A 41 0.65 27.48 33.61
N GLU A 42 1.78 28.21 33.61
CA GLU A 42 1.97 29.39 32.76
C GLU A 42 2.12 29.03 31.27
N GLU A 43 2.67 27.85 30.93
CA GLU A 43 2.80 27.41 29.54
C GLU A 43 1.45 27.02 28.93
N ILE A 44 0.58 26.37 29.69
CA ILE A 44 -0.75 25.91 29.22
C ILE A 44 -1.65 27.10 28.84
N ASN A 45 -1.56 28.20 29.62
CA ASN A 45 -2.29 29.42 29.34
C ASN A 45 -1.77 30.19 28.12
N PHE A 46 -0.50 30.01 27.75
CA PHE A 46 0.03 30.61 26.53
C PHE A 46 -0.52 29.93 25.26
N TRP A 47 -0.66 28.59 25.28
CA TRP A 47 -1.18 27.83 24.14
C TRP A 47 -2.70 27.96 23.98
N SER A 48 -3.48 27.95 25.07
CA SER A 48 -4.94 28.12 25.01
C SER A 48 -5.34 29.49 24.46
N ASN A 49 -4.67 30.55 24.91
CA ASN A 49 -4.89 31.91 24.40
C ASN A 49 -4.48 32.08 22.93
N ARG A 50 -3.55 31.26 22.42
CA ARG A 50 -3.14 31.29 21.01
C ARG A 50 -4.17 30.59 20.12
N VAL A 51 -4.75 29.49 20.60
CA VAL A 51 -5.85 28.81 19.91
C VAL A 51 -7.10 29.69 19.87
N GLU A 52 -7.48 30.31 20.99
CA GLU A 52 -8.67 31.16 21.05
C GLU A 52 -8.53 32.43 20.20
N ARG A 53 -7.32 33.04 20.14
CA ARG A 53 -7.06 34.18 19.25
C ARG A 53 -6.99 33.77 17.79
N MET A 54 -6.45 32.59 17.46
CA MET A 54 -6.46 32.06 16.10
C MET A 54 -7.89 31.75 15.65
N GLU A 55 -8.72 31.20 16.53
CA GLU A 55 -10.12 30.91 16.25
C GLU A 55 -10.95 32.20 16.06
N LYS A 56 -10.76 33.20 16.93
CA LYS A 56 -11.41 34.52 16.81
C LYS A 56 -10.92 35.30 15.57
N GLN A 57 -9.62 35.23 15.24
CA GLN A 57 -9.10 35.83 14.00
C GLN A 57 -9.57 35.09 12.74
N GLN A 58 -9.75 33.77 12.80
CA GLN A 58 -10.24 32.97 11.69
C GLN A 58 -11.75 33.14 11.47
N GLN A 59 -12.52 33.38 12.53
CA GLN A 59 -13.95 33.74 12.45
C GLN A 59 -14.16 35.18 11.96
N GLN A 60 -13.31 36.14 12.33
CA GLN A 60 -13.39 37.51 11.80
C GLN A 60 -12.82 37.65 10.37
N LYS A 61 -11.86 36.81 9.97
CA LYS A 61 -11.36 36.70 8.58
C LYS A 61 -12.21 35.77 7.70
N ALA A 62 -13.32 35.24 8.21
CA ALA A 62 -14.24 34.35 7.50
C ALA A 62 -15.15 35.05 6.46
N SER A 63 -14.84 36.28 6.07
CA SER A 63 -15.21 36.86 4.78
C SER A 63 -13.90 37.32 4.13
N PRO A 64 -13.34 36.63 3.10
CA PRO A 64 -13.93 35.70 2.13
C PRO A 64 -13.43 34.25 2.31
N ARG A 65 -14.30 33.39 2.81
CA ARG A 65 -14.07 31.94 3.02
C ARG A 65 -13.91 31.10 1.75
N THR A 66 -14.09 31.69 0.56
CA THR A 66 -14.09 30.97 -0.73
C THR A 66 -12.71 30.46 -1.14
N ARG A 67 -11.61 31.12 -0.74
CA ARG A 67 -10.24 30.77 -1.18
C ARG A 67 -9.54 29.67 -0.39
N ALA A 68 -9.91 29.45 0.88
CA ALA A 68 -9.27 28.42 1.70
C ALA A 68 -9.92 27.04 1.48
N THR A 69 -11.24 27.00 1.31
CA THR A 69 -11.94 25.80 0.85
C THR A 69 -11.63 25.47 -0.61
N SER A 70 -11.34 26.48 -1.46
CA SER A 70 -10.87 26.21 -2.83
C SER A 70 -9.50 25.54 -2.82
N ARG A 71 -8.52 26.03 -2.04
CA ARG A 71 -7.19 25.40 -1.97
C ARG A 71 -7.18 23.97 -1.43
N ILE A 72 -7.99 23.67 -0.40
CA ILE A 72 -8.08 22.29 0.12
C ILE A 72 -8.80 21.38 -0.89
N ARG A 73 -9.83 21.90 -1.58
CA ARG A 73 -10.51 21.18 -2.65
C ARG A 73 -9.63 21.00 -3.88
N GLU A 74 -8.85 22.00 -4.26
CA GLU A 74 -7.85 21.95 -5.34
C GLU A 74 -6.75 20.94 -5.00
N PHE A 75 -6.27 20.89 -3.76
CA PHE A 75 -5.26 19.92 -3.32
C PHE A 75 -5.82 18.49 -3.27
N SER A 76 -7.05 18.28 -2.77
CA SER A 76 -7.71 16.98 -2.86
C SER A 76 -8.01 16.57 -4.31
N GLN A 77 -8.39 17.52 -5.17
CA GLN A 77 -8.59 17.25 -6.60
C GLN A 77 -7.29 16.91 -7.31
N GLU A 78 -6.16 17.51 -6.93
CA GLU A 78 -4.85 17.17 -7.46
C GLU A 78 -4.45 15.76 -7.04
N ILE A 79 -4.61 15.41 -5.76
CA ILE A 79 -4.36 14.05 -5.26
C ILE A 79 -5.29 13.02 -5.93
N GLU A 80 -6.58 13.32 -6.10
CA GLU A 80 -7.51 12.44 -6.83
C GLU A 80 -7.10 12.25 -8.28
N LYS A 81 -6.59 13.30 -8.94
CA LYS A 81 -6.05 13.20 -10.29
C LYS A 81 -4.76 12.39 -10.32
N GLU A 82 -3.86 12.57 -9.36
CA GLU A 82 -2.63 11.78 -9.24
C GLU A 82 -2.96 10.30 -8.99
N ILE A 83 -3.94 9.99 -8.14
CA ILE A 83 -4.43 8.62 -7.91
C ILE A 83 -5.08 8.05 -9.17
N ALA A 84 -5.92 8.83 -9.88
CA ALA A 84 -6.54 8.38 -11.12
C ALA A 84 -5.50 8.13 -12.23
N GLN A 85 -4.46 8.96 -12.31
CA GLN A 85 -3.33 8.76 -13.22
C GLN A 85 -2.51 7.54 -12.82
N ALA A 86 -2.21 7.36 -11.53
CA ALA A 86 -1.51 6.19 -11.02
C ALA A 86 -2.30 4.90 -11.28
N ASN A 87 -3.62 4.92 -11.05
CA ASN A 87 -4.50 3.79 -11.35
C ASN A 87 -4.58 3.50 -12.85
N ALA A 88 -4.65 4.53 -13.70
CA ALA A 88 -4.62 4.35 -15.16
C ALA A 88 -3.28 3.75 -15.64
N ILE A 89 -2.17 4.05 -14.96
CA ILE A 89 -0.87 3.44 -15.22
C ILE A 89 -0.84 1.99 -14.69
N LEU A 90 -1.39 1.73 -13.51
CA LEU A 90 -1.49 0.39 -12.92
C LEU A 90 -2.38 -0.54 -13.76
N ASP A 91 -3.49 -0.05 -14.29
CA ASP A 91 -4.36 -0.78 -15.21
C ASP A 91 -3.64 -1.13 -16.52
N GLN A 92 -2.70 -0.30 -16.96
CA GLN A 92 -1.83 -0.61 -18.10
C GLN A 92 -0.73 -1.62 -17.74
N LEU A 93 -0.31 -1.70 -16.48
CA LEU A 93 0.73 -2.63 -16.01
C LEU A 93 0.19 -4.00 -15.59
N ASN A 94 -1.12 -4.13 -15.35
CA ASN A 94 -1.75 -5.35 -14.86
C ASN A 94 -2.02 -6.35 -16.00
N LEU A 95 -0.97 -6.72 -16.74
CA LEU A 95 -1.03 -7.84 -17.65
C LEU A 95 -1.37 -9.11 -16.86
N PRO A 96 -2.37 -9.91 -17.28
CA PRO A 96 -2.73 -11.16 -16.64
C PRO A 96 -1.71 -12.26 -17.01
N TRP A 97 -0.46 -12.08 -16.55
CA TRP A 97 0.67 -12.92 -16.94
C TRP A 97 0.43 -14.40 -16.70
N GLU A 98 -0.08 -14.77 -15.52
CA GLU A 98 -0.38 -16.18 -15.21
C GLU A 98 -1.34 -16.78 -16.24
N MET A 99 -2.49 -16.14 -16.49
CA MET A 99 -3.47 -16.67 -17.45
C MET A 99 -2.91 -16.73 -18.88
N LEU A 100 -2.11 -15.75 -19.30
CA LEU A 100 -1.49 -15.76 -20.63
C LEU A 100 -0.48 -16.90 -20.77
N PHE A 101 0.40 -17.08 -19.79
CA PHE A 101 1.37 -18.18 -19.80
C PHE A 101 0.66 -19.53 -19.74
N ASP A 102 -0.32 -19.71 -18.86
CA ASP A 102 -1.10 -20.95 -18.75
C ASP A 102 -1.78 -21.31 -20.07
N SER A 103 -2.37 -20.32 -20.76
CA SER A 103 -3.04 -20.52 -22.06
C SER A 103 -2.03 -20.90 -23.15
N ILE A 104 -0.85 -20.26 -23.15
CA ILE A 104 0.22 -20.58 -24.11
C ILE A 104 0.79 -21.97 -23.86
N GLU A 105 1.00 -22.35 -22.60
CA GLU A 105 1.51 -23.67 -22.22
C GLU A 105 0.51 -24.78 -22.53
N HIS A 106 -0.80 -24.52 -22.39
CA HIS A 106 -1.84 -25.46 -22.80
C HIS A 106 -1.88 -25.66 -24.32
N ALA A 107 -1.66 -24.60 -25.09
CA ALA A 107 -1.64 -24.67 -26.55
C ALA A 107 -0.32 -25.27 -27.09
N ALA A 108 0.80 -25.06 -26.39
CA ALA A 108 2.12 -25.48 -26.86
C ALA A 108 2.33 -27.00 -26.76
N THR A 109 2.98 -27.57 -27.77
CA THR A 109 3.42 -28.98 -27.78
C THR A 109 4.94 -29.06 -27.67
N GLU A 110 5.48 -30.27 -27.43
CA GLU A 110 6.94 -30.50 -27.38
C GLU A 110 7.66 -30.14 -28.69
N ASP A 111 6.93 -30.04 -29.80
CA ASP A 111 7.44 -29.71 -31.13
C ASP A 111 7.40 -28.19 -31.45
N ILE A 112 7.00 -27.38 -30.47
CA ILE A 112 7.00 -25.91 -30.51
C ILE A 112 7.95 -25.35 -29.44
N ALA A 113 8.93 -24.56 -29.87
CA ALA A 113 9.86 -23.86 -29.00
C ALA A 113 9.60 -22.34 -29.07
N LEU A 114 9.08 -21.76 -27.98
CA LEU A 114 8.92 -20.31 -27.87
C LEU A 114 10.25 -19.64 -27.48
N LEU A 115 10.64 -18.62 -28.24
CA LEU A 115 11.90 -17.89 -28.07
C LEU A 115 11.72 -16.49 -27.50
N SER A 116 10.62 -15.83 -27.85
CA SER A 116 10.30 -14.51 -27.31
C SER A 116 8.80 -14.28 -27.23
N LEU A 117 8.43 -13.46 -26.25
CA LEU A 117 7.07 -13.03 -25.99
C LEU A 117 7.13 -11.54 -25.66
N GLN A 118 6.47 -10.72 -26.47
CA GLN A 118 6.54 -9.27 -26.41
C GLN A 118 5.11 -8.71 -26.32
N PRO A 119 4.67 -8.25 -25.15
CA PRO A 119 3.38 -7.61 -25.02
C PRO A 119 3.44 -6.16 -25.53
N ASN A 120 2.34 -5.72 -26.12
CA ASN A 120 2.07 -4.34 -26.44
C ASN A 120 0.78 -3.92 -25.73
N PHE A 121 0.96 -3.13 -24.67
CA PHE A 121 -0.14 -2.69 -23.80
C PHE A 121 -1.12 -1.74 -24.49
N THR A 122 -0.65 -0.98 -25.48
CA THR A 122 -1.47 0.03 -26.17
C THR A 122 -2.57 -0.59 -27.01
N ASN A 123 -2.26 -1.68 -27.70
CA ASN A 123 -3.18 -2.39 -28.59
C ASN A 123 -3.63 -3.75 -28.02
N ARG A 124 -3.21 -4.07 -26.79
CA ARG A 124 -3.47 -5.36 -26.13
C ARG A 124 -3.04 -6.56 -26.98
N SER A 125 -1.91 -6.43 -27.67
CA SER A 125 -1.41 -7.48 -28.55
C SER A 125 -0.13 -8.12 -28.04
N LEU A 126 -0.08 -9.44 -28.12
CA LEU A 126 1.05 -10.27 -27.74
C LEU A 126 1.73 -10.78 -29.01
N ARG A 127 3.00 -10.42 -29.18
CA ARG A 127 3.83 -10.95 -30.26
C ARG A 127 4.65 -12.11 -29.74
N LEU A 128 4.47 -13.28 -30.34
CA LEU A 128 5.21 -14.49 -29.99
C LEU A 128 6.11 -14.90 -31.16
N SER A 129 7.36 -15.23 -30.85
CA SER A 129 8.30 -15.78 -31.85
C SER A 129 8.84 -17.10 -31.35
N GLY A 130 9.01 -18.06 -32.25
CA GLY A 130 9.51 -19.37 -31.90
C GLY A 130 10.06 -20.16 -33.07
N GLU A 131 10.43 -21.41 -32.80
CA GLU A 131 10.75 -22.42 -33.79
C GLU A 131 9.74 -23.57 -33.67
N ALA A 132 9.18 -24.00 -34.79
CA ALA A 132 8.32 -25.18 -34.90
C ALA A 132 9.03 -26.26 -35.70
N LYS A 133 8.86 -27.53 -35.32
CA LYS A 133 9.47 -28.66 -36.03
C LYS A 133 8.96 -28.81 -37.46
N SER A 134 7.68 -28.53 -37.70
CA SER A 134 7.06 -28.60 -39.02
C SER A 134 5.94 -27.58 -39.19
N MET A 135 5.45 -27.42 -40.43
CA MET A 135 4.32 -26.51 -40.71
C MET A 135 3.02 -27.02 -40.10
N ALA A 136 2.83 -28.34 -40.01
CA ALA A 136 1.66 -28.92 -39.38
C ALA A 136 1.59 -28.52 -37.90
N GLU A 137 2.69 -28.74 -37.15
CA GLU A 137 2.79 -28.36 -35.73
C GLU A 137 2.56 -26.86 -35.51
N LEU A 138 3.07 -26.01 -36.41
CA LEU A 138 2.86 -24.56 -36.32
C LEU A 138 1.37 -24.20 -36.50
N LEU A 139 0.69 -24.82 -37.45
CA LEU A 139 -0.73 -24.54 -37.69
C LEU A 139 -1.59 -25.10 -36.57
N ASP A 140 -1.29 -26.31 -36.08
CA ASP A 140 -1.96 -26.91 -34.92
C ASP A 140 -1.80 -26.02 -33.68
N PHE A 141 -0.61 -25.43 -33.48
CA PHE A 141 -0.36 -24.47 -32.40
C PHE A 141 -1.17 -23.18 -32.55
N VAL A 142 -1.26 -22.62 -33.76
CA VAL A 142 -2.07 -21.42 -34.02
C VAL A 142 -3.55 -21.72 -33.77
N GLU A 143 -4.06 -22.87 -34.23
CA GLU A 143 -5.43 -23.29 -33.99
C GLU A 143 -5.71 -23.55 -32.50
N ALA A 144 -4.75 -24.12 -31.77
CA ALA A 144 -4.88 -24.30 -30.33
C ALA A 144 -4.96 -22.95 -29.59
N LEU A 145 -4.11 -21.98 -29.96
CA LEU A 145 -4.17 -20.62 -29.40
C LEU A 145 -5.48 -19.90 -29.74
N GLU A 146 -6.06 -20.11 -30.91
CA GLU A 146 -7.37 -19.55 -31.28
C GLU A 146 -8.54 -20.11 -30.44
N ARG A 147 -8.37 -21.29 -29.84
CA ARG A 147 -9.39 -21.91 -28.98
C ARG A 147 -9.33 -21.44 -27.53
N GLU A 148 -8.22 -20.82 -27.12
CA GLU A 148 -8.05 -20.27 -25.79
C GLU A 148 -8.93 -19.05 -25.58
N LEU A 149 -9.71 -19.04 -24.49
CA LEU A 149 -10.67 -17.96 -24.20
C LEU A 149 -10.01 -16.61 -23.90
N VAL A 150 -8.70 -16.62 -23.60
CA VAL A 150 -7.93 -15.42 -23.26
C VAL A 150 -7.46 -14.69 -24.51
N PHE A 151 -7.39 -15.36 -25.67
CA PHE A 151 -6.88 -14.81 -26.91
C PHE A 151 -7.97 -14.58 -27.96
N GLU A 152 -7.77 -13.55 -28.76
CA GLU A 152 -8.52 -13.25 -29.97
C GLU A 152 -7.57 -12.82 -31.09
N ASN A 153 -8.04 -12.81 -32.34
CA ASN A 153 -7.28 -12.35 -33.50
C ASN A 153 -5.87 -12.96 -33.62
N VAL A 154 -5.73 -14.24 -33.28
CA VAL A 154 -4.46 -14.97 -33.41
C VAL A 154 -4.15 -15.18 -34.88
N HIS A 155 -2.96 -14.78 -35.33
CA HIS A 155 -2.55 -14.99 -36.72
C HIS A 155 -1.03 -14.99 -36.89
N LEU A 156 -0.59 -15.71 -37.91
CA LEU A 156 0.82 -15.77 -38.28
C LEU A 156 1.24 -14.50 -39.02
N LEU A 157 2.27 -13.80 -38.52
CA LEU A 157 2.85 -12.61 -39.15
C LEU A 157 3.92 -12.96 -40.16
N ASN A 158 4.77 -13.95 -39.84
CA ASN A 158 5.88 -14.35 -40.69
C ASN A 158 6.30 -15.79 -40.36
N TYR A 159 6.83 -16.50 -41.36
CA TYR A 159 7.50 -17.78 -41.14
C TYR A 159 8.69 -17.95 -42.10
N LYS A 160 9.73 -18.66 -41.66
CA LYS A 160 10.91 -18.97 -42.47
C LYS A 160 11.48 -20.33 -42.09
N ILE A 161 11.76 -21.16 -43.09
CA ILE A 161 12.43 -22.45 -42.91
C ILE A 161 13.94 -22.22 -42.79
N LYS A 162 14.55 -22.75 -41.72
CA LYS A 162 15.99 -22.66 -41.46
C LYS A 162 16.74 -23.76 -42.23
N GLN A 163 16.97 -23.54 -43.52
CA GLN A 163 17.57 -24.54 -44.43
C GLN A 163 18.97 -25.03 -44.03
N GLU A 164 19.72 -24.21 -43.28
CA GLU A 164 21.08 -24.53 -42.82
C GLU A 164 21.10 -25.53 -41.65
N ASN A 165 19.97 -25.76 -40.98
CA ASN A 165 19.85 -26.74 -39.92
C ASN A 165 19.38 -28.09 -40.50
N PRO A 166 20.02 -29.24 -40.16
CA PRO A 166 19.57 -30.56 -40.59
C PRO A 166 18.09 -30.86 -40.30
N GLN A 167 17.55 -30.34 -39.20
CA GLN A 167 16.15 -30.51 -38.81
C GLN A 167 15.19 -29.56 -39.52
N ARG A 168 15.71 -28.53 -40.21
CA ARG A 168 14.95 -27.52 -40.96
C ARG A 168 13.72 -26.97 -40.22
N PRO A 169 13.86 -26.50 -38.96
CA PRO A 169 12.74 -25.95 -38.22
C PRO A 169 12.21 -24.67 -38.88
N ILE A 170 10.94 -24.40 -38.61
CA ILE A 170 10.23 -23.21 -39.07
C ILE A 170 10.33 -22.15 -37.97
N ILE A 171 11.10 -21.10 -38.23
CA ILE A 171 11.08 -19.91 -37.39
C ILE A 171 9.78 -19.17 -37.69
N PHE A 172 8.98 -18.90 -36.67
CA PHE A 172 7.70 -18.22 -36.81
C PHE A 172 7.64 -16.94 -35.99
N LEU A 173 6.79 -16.04 -36.43
CA LEU A 173 6.34 -14.87 -35.69
C LEU A 173 4.82 -14.80 -35.81
N LEU A 174 4.13 -14.73 -34.69
CA LEU A 174 2.67 -14.62 -34.65
C LEU A 174 2.25 -13.48 -33.72
N ASN A 175 1.03 -13.00 -33.94
CA ASN A 175 0.38 -12.00 -33.11
C ASN A 175 -0.92 -12.59 -32.57
N ALA A 176 -1.18 -12.37 -31.29
CA ALA A 176 -2.45 -12.60 -30.65
C ALA A 176 -2.90 -11.30 -29.99
N GLU A 177 -4.19 -11.09 -29.81
CA GLU A 177 -4.74 -10.04 -28.96
C GLU A 177 -5.34 -10.70 -27.72
N TRP A 178 -5.26 -10.06 -26.54
CA TRP A 178 -5.81 -10.64 -25.33
C TRP A 178 -7.03 -9.87 -24.84
N ILE A 179 -8.00 -10.63 -24.32
CA ILE A 179 -9.28 -10.09 -23.86
C ILE A 179 -9.12 -9.57 -22.42
N GLN A 180 -9.75 -8.44 -22.12
CA GLN A 180 -9.80 -7.92 -20.76
C GLN A 180 -10.85 -8.71 -19.96
N THR A 181 -10.39 -9.62 -19.10
CA THR A 181 -11.26 -10.23 -18.07
C THR A 181 -11.72 -9.14 -17.11
N THR A 182 -13.03 -8.88 -17.08
CA THR A 182 -13.69 -7.89 -16.20
C THR A 182 -13.87 -8.44 -14.80
#